data_AF-A0A2D7A2M4-F1
#
_entry.id   AF-A0A2D7A2M4-F1
#
_cell.length_a   1.000
_cell.length_b   1.000
_cell.length_c   1.000
_cell.angle_alpha   90.00
_cell.angle_beta   90.00
_cell.angle_gamma   90.00
#
_symmetry.space_group_name_H-M   'P 1'
#
loop_
_entity.id
_entity.type
_entity.pdbx_description
1 polymer ?
#
loop_
_entity_poly.entity_id
_entity_poly.type
_entity_poly.pdbx_seq_one_letter_code
_entity_poly.pdbx_strand_id
1 'polypeptide(L)'
;MSFKQKDILFEDNHLIVVNKMSGVLVQKDKTGDKSLSDHIKSYIKVKNKKPGNVFLGVVHRIDRPTSGVIVFAKTSKALSRLNKQFVDRKVNKKYLAITNNINCLSSDKLKNWIIKNTKQNKSYIHSSPIPGSKIAILRYSLIKELNNYSLLEVIIETGRHHQIRAQLS
;
A
#
# COMPACT_ATOMS: atom_id res chain seq x y z
N MET A 1 -0.82 17.97 -9.01
CA MET A 1 -2.24 17.66 -8.72
C MET A 1 -2.59 18.23 -7.34
N SER A 2 -3.75 18.87 -7.17
CA SER A 2 -4.18 19.40 -5.86
C SER A 2 -5.06 18.36 -5.16
N PHE A 3 -4.72 18.01 -3.93
CA PHE A 3 -5.51 17.10 -3.08
C PHE A 3 -6.79 17.82 -2.65
N LYS A 4 -7.95 17.14 -2.78
CA LYS A 4 -9.27 17.73 -2.55
C LYS A 4 -10.05 16.94 -1.51
N GLN A 5 -11.10 17.55 -0.95
CA GLN A 5 -12.00 16.92 0.01
C GLN A 5 -12.58 15.58 -0.49
N LYS A 6 -12.89 15.48 -1.79
CA LYS A 6 -13.41 14.24 -2.42
C LYS A 6 -12.44 13.05 -2.37
N ASP A 7 -11.16 13.30 -2.14
CA ASP A 7 -10.14 12.24 -2.08
C ASP A 7 -10.05 11.64 -0.66
N ILE A 8 -10.76 12.23 0.32
CA ILE A 8 -10.87 11.75 1.70
C ILE A 8 -12.01 10.74 1.79
N LEU A 9 -11.68 9.52 2.22
CA LEU A 9 -12.64 8.45 2.46
C LEU A 9 -13.20 8.50 3.88
N PHE A 10 -12.36 8.93 4.84
CA PHE A 10 -12.73 9.08 6.24
C PHE A 10 -11.77 10.07 6.93
N GLU A 11 -12.26 10.89 7.84
CA GLU A 11 -11.43 11.79 8.65
C GLU A 11 -12.04 11.97 10.05
N ASP A 12 -11.23 11.79 11.09
CA ASP A 12 -11.59 12.12 12.47
C ASP A 12 -10.46 12.94 13.14
N ASN A 13 -10.49 13.07 14.47
CA ASN A 13 -9.47 13.81 15.23
C ASN A 13 -8.08 13.14 15.19
N HIS A 14 -8.02 11.83 14.95
CA HIS A 14 -6.83 11.01 15.09
C HIS A 14 -6.27 10.52 13.75
N LEU A 15 -7.10 10.32 12.74
CA LEU A 15 -6.81 9.64 11.49
C LEU A 15 -7.38 10.39 10.29
N ILE A 16 -6.74 10.23 9.14
CA ILE A 16 -7.29 10.58 7.83
C ILE A 16 -7.02 9.43 6.87
N VAL A 17 -8.07 8.93 6.24
CA VAL A 17 -8.05 7.86 5.26
C VAL A 17 -8.38 8.45 3.90
N VAL A 18 -7.57 8.15 2.91
CA VAL A 18 -7.66 8.76 1.58
C VAL A 18 -7.59 7.72 0.49
N ASN A 19 -8.17 8.04 -0.66
CA ASN A 19 -7.95 7.29 -1.88
C ASN A 19 -6.73 7.86 -2.63
N LYS A 20 -5.61 7.14 -2.59
CA LYS A 20 -4.40 7.51 -3.33
C LYS A 20 -4.59 7.24 -4.82
N MET A 21 -4.33 8.24 -5.65
CA MET A 21 -4.24 8.08 -7.10
C MET A 21 -2.96 7.31 -7.51
N SER A 22 -3.05 6.56 -8.61
CA SER A 22 -1.86 5.97 -9.25
C SER A 22 -0.88 7.08 -9.70
N GLY A 23 0.42 6.80 -9.66
CA GLY A 23 1.48 7.73 -10.04
C GLY A 23 1.99 8.63 -8.90
N VAL A 24 1.26 8.72 -7.78
CA VAL A 24 1.63 9.57 -6.63
C VAL A 24 2.42 8.78 -5.58
N LEU A 25 3.53 9.35 -5.10
CA LEU A 25 4.30 8.81 -3.97
C LEU A 25 3.55 8.98 -2.65
N VAL A 26 3.55 7.99 -1.76
CA VAL A 26 2.98 8.14 -0.41
C VAL A 26 3.85 9.06 0.46
N GLN A 27 5.17 8.87 0.40
CA GLN A 27 6.19 9.58 1.14
C GLN A 27 7.32 9.96 0.19
N LYS A 28 8.00 11.09 0.45
CA LYS A 28 9.14 11.54 -0.34
C LYS A 28 10.22 10.45 -0.44
N ASP A 29 10.82 10.36 -1.62
CA ASP A 29 11.99 9.53 -1.87
C ASP A 29 13.08 10.39 -2.56
N LYS A 30 14.04 9.73 -3.22
CA LYS A 30 15.17 10.39 -3.87
C LYS A 30 14.78 11.20 -5.12
N THR A 31 13.56 11.08 -5.65
CA THR A 31 13.18 11.81 -6.88
C THR A 31 12.89 13.28 -6.63
N GLY A 32 12.65 13.69 -5.38
CA GLY A 32 12.26 15.06 -5.03
C GLY A 32 10.79 15.40 -5.30
N ASP A 33 10.00 14.44 -5.82
CA ASP A 33 8.58 14.64 -6.09
C ASP A 33 7.79 14.97 -4.81
N LYS A 34 6.77 15.82 -4.92
CA LYS A 34 5.80 16.03 -3.83
C LYS A 34 5.05 14.73 -3.54
N SER A 35 5.04 14.35 -2.27
CA SER A 35 4.34 13.15 -1.82
C SER A 35 2.89 13.46 -1.45
N LEU A 36 2.05 12.43 -1.40
CA LEU A 36 0.69 12.48 -0.87
C LEU A 36 0.69 13.06 0.55
N SER A 37 1.68 12.70 1.37
CA SER A 37 1.81 13.26 2.71
C SER A 37 2.02 14.78 2.71
N ASP A 38 2.75 15.33 1.73
CA ASP A 38 2.93 16.78 1.58
C ASP A 38 1.64 17.45 1.16
N HIS A 39 0.95 16.87 0.18
CA HIS A 39 -0.34 17.38 -0.31
C HIS A 39 -1.39 17.44 0.81
N ILE A 40 -1.50 16.39 1.64
CA ILE A 40 -2.44 16.34 2.76
C ILE A 40 -2.03 17.35 3.84
N LYS A 41 -0.74 17.48 4.17
CA LYS A 41 -0.27 18.49 5.14
C LYS A 41 -0.63 19.90 4.69
N SER A 42 -0.41 20.23 3.42
CA SER A 42 -0.80 21.53 2.86
C SER A 42 -2.31 21.75 2.94
N TYR A 43 -3.11 20.75 2.58
CA TYR A 43 -4.56 20.80 2.69
C TYR A 43 -5.04 21.05 4.13
N ILE A 44 -4.55 20.28 5.11
CA ILE A 44 -4.90 20.45 6.53
C ILE A 44 -4.47 21.82 7.05
N LYS A 45 -3.30 22.33 6.62
CA LYS A 45 -2.81 23.64 7.04
C LYS A 45 -3.78 24.74 6.64
N VAL A 46 -4.24 24.72 5.39
CA VAL A 46 -5.22 25.68 4.85
C VAL A 46 -6.58 25.49 5.49
N LYS A 47 -7.12 24.26 5.51
CA LYS A 47 -8.45 23.93 6.07
C LYS A 47 -8.58 24.39 7.53
N ASN A 48 -7.56 24.14 8.35
CA ASN A 48 -7.61 24.39 9.78
C ASN A 48 -6.90 25.69 10.19
N LYS A 49 -6.51 26.54 9.23
CA LYS A 49 -5.79 27.82 9.46
C LYS A 49 -4.61 27.67 10.43
N LYS A 50 -3.83 26.59 10.31
CA LYS A 50 -2.75 26.29 11.26
C LYS A 50 -1.53 27.20 11.02
N PRO A 51 -1.02 27.90 12.05
CA PRO A 51 0.16 28.76 11.89
C PRO A 51 1.44 27.95 11.63
N GLY A 52 1.60 26.82 12.32
CA GLY A 52 2.78 25.97 12.25
C GLY A 52 2.73 24.84 11.23
N ASN A 53 3.68 23.90 11.36
CA ASN A 53 3.75 22.69 10.56
C ASN A 53 2.66 21.69 10.97
N VAL A 54 2.11 20.98 9.98
CA VAL A 54 1.12 19.93 10.20
C VAL A 54 1.83 18.61 10.47
N PHE A 55 1.62 18.04 11.65
CA PHE A 55 1.96 16.66 11.92
C PHE A 55 1.05 15.73 11.09
N LEU A 56 1.67 14.80 10.36
CA LEU A 56 0.98 13.73 9.65
C LEU A 56 1.91 12.52 9.58
N GLY A 57 1.59 11.49 10.36
CA GLY A 57 2.35 10.26 10.46
C GLY A 57 2.01 9.30 9.31
N VAL A 58 3.05 8.81 8.62
CA VAL A 58 2.92 7.76 7.62
C VAL A 58 2.96 6.41 8.33
N VAL A 59 1.86 5.65 8.22
CA VAL A 59 1.68 4.36 8.91
C VAL A 59 2.08 3.20 8.01
N HIS A 60 1.71 3.29 6.73
CA HIS A 60 2.06 2.32 5.71
C HIS A 60 2.17 3.01 4.34
N ARG A 61 2.61 2.26 3.33
CA ARG A 61 2.71 2.71 1.95
C ARG A 61 2.17 1.67 0.99
N ILE A 62 1.71 2.14 -0.16
CA ILE A 62 1.53 1.34 -1.37
C ILE A 62 2.45 1.91 -2.46
N ASP A 63 2.73 1.14 -3.49
CA ASP A 63 3.68 1.54 -4.52
C ASP A 63 3.16 2.75 -5.31
N ARG A 64 4.08 3.48 -5.95
CA ARG A 64 3.74 4.64 -6.80
C ARG A 64 2.64 4.31 -7.82
N PRO A 65 2.72 3.22 -8.62
CA PRO A 65 1.66 2.88 -9.59
C PRO A 65 0.40 2.27 -8.96
N THR A 66 0.41 1.88 -7.69
CA THR A 66 -0.76 1.31 -7.01
C THR A 66 -1.69 2.44 -6.56
N SER A 67 -3.00 2.33 -6.78
CA SER A 67 -4.01 3.23 -6.24
C SER A 67 -4.72 2.62 -5.02
N GLY A 68 -5.55 3.42 -4.34
CA GLY A 68 -6.46 2.92 -3.32
C GLY A 68 -6.18 3.46 -1.92
N VAL A 69 -6.68 2.73 -0.92
CA VAL A 69 -6.80 3.20 0.47
C VAL A 69 -5.43 3.36 1.14
N ILE A 70 -5.19 4.53 1.71
CA ILE A 70 -4.07 4.81 2.62
C ILE A 70 -4.61 5.46 3.89
N VAL A 71 -4.14 5.00 5.06
CA VAL A 71 -4.37 5.68 6.35
C VAL A 71 -3.13 6.47 6.79
N PHE A 72 -3.36 7.71 7.22
CA PHE A 72 -2.39 8.56 7.89
C PHE A 72 -2.85 8.89 9.31
N ALA A 73 -1.88 9.05 10.21
CA ALA A 73 -2.14 9.46 11.59
C ALA A 73 -2.02 10.99 11.74
N LYS A 74 -3.06 11.64 12.27
CA LYS A 74 -3.07 13.08 12.58
C LYS A 74 -2.45 13.41 13.94
N THR A 75 -2.15 12.39 14.76
CA THR A 75 -1.50 12.54 16.08
C THR A 75 -0.42 11.47 16.30
N SER A 76 0.59 11.76 17.12
CA SER A 76 1.66 10.81 17.48
C SER A 76 1.12 9.57 18.20
N LYS A 77 0.12 9.74 19.07
CA LYS A 77 -0.57 8.65 19.77
C LYS A 77 -1.28 7.71 18.79
N ALA A 78 -1.96 8.25 17.78
CA ALA A 78 -2.58 7.44 16.74
C ALA A 78 -1.52 6.72 15.88
N LEU A 79 -0.41 7.38 15.55
CA LEU A 79 0.68 6.78 14.78
C LEU A 79 1.25 5.54 15.47
N SER A 80 1.58 5.66 16.76
CA SER A 80 2.10 4.53 17.55
C SER A 80 1.12 3.35 17.60
N ARG A 81 -0.16 3.62 17.88
CA ARG A 81 -1.21 2.58 17.94
C ARG A 81 -1.45 1.91 16.60
N LEU A 82 -1.50 2.68 15.51
CA LEU A 82 -1.66 2.13 14.18
C LEU A 82 -0.44 1.29 13.77
N ASN A 83 0.78 1.79 13.98
CA ASN A 83 1.99 1.01 13.71
C ASN A 83 1.97 -0.33 14.43
N LYS A 84 1.55 -0.35 15.71
CA LYS A 84 1.36 -1.58 16.46
C LYS A 84 0.34 -2.52 15.79
N GLN A 85 -0.80 -2.02 15.32
CA GLN A 85 -1.78 -2.86 14.61
C GLN A 85 -1.22 -3.45 13.30
N PHE A 86 -0.38 -2.70 12.56
CA PHE A 86 0.27 -3.20 11.35
C PHE A 86 1.33 -4.27 11.67
N VAL A 87 2.12 -4.07 12.73
CA VAL A 87 3.11 -5.05 13.21
C VAL A 87 2.43 -6.32 13.72
N ASP A 88 1.38 -6.16 14.53
CA ASP A 88 0.57 -7.24 15.09
C ASP A 88 -0.35 -7.90 14.04
N ARG A 89 -0.30 -7.46 12.77
CA ARG A 89 -1.10 -7.95 11.62
C ARG A 89 -2.62 -7.96 11.85
N LYS A 90 -3.11 -7.00 12.64
CA LYS A 90 -4.56 -6.82 12.89
C LYS A 90 -5.28 -6.09 11.75
N VAL A 91 -4.53 -5.55 10.79
CA VAL A 91 -5.06 -4.80 9.64
C VAL A 91 -5.25 -5.73 8.46
N ASN A 92 -6.51 -5.92 8.06
CA ASN A 92 -6.87 -6.64 6.84
C ASN A 92 -6.71 -5.72 5.63
N LYS A 93 -5.97 -6.20 4.62
CA LYS A 93 -5.74 -5.47 3.37
C LYS A 93 -6.19 -6.32 2.20
N LYS A 94 -7.13 -5.76 1.45
CA LYS A 94 -7.71 -6.35 0.25
C LYS A 94 -7.38 -5.46 -0.95
N TYR A 95 -6.98 -6.08 -2.04
CA TYR A 95 -6.60 -5.43 -3.29
C TYR A 95 -7.36 -6.07 -4.45
N LEU A 96 -7.53 -5.28 -5.51
CA LEU A 96 -7.91 -5.80 -6.82
C LEU A 96 -6.69 -5.76 -7.73
N ALA A 97 -6.47 -6.84 -8.47
CA ALA A 97 -5.36 -6.95 -9.41
C ALA A 97 -5.83 -7.57 -10.72
N ILE A 98 -5.39 -7.01 -11.85
CA ILE A 98 -5.55 -7.61 -13.17
C ILE A 98 -4.22 -8.27 -13.53
N THR A 99 -4.26 -9.57 -13.86
CA THR A 99 -3.08 -10.36 -14.28
C THR A 99 -3.34 -11.03 -15.63
N ASN A 100 -2.29 -11.31 -16.40
CA ASN A 100 -2.35 -12.01 -17.69
C ASN A 100 -2.39 -13.55 -17.55
N ASN A 101 -2.48 -14.06 -16.33
CA ASN A 101 -2.38 -15.49 -16.07
C ASN A 101 -3.74 -16.18 -16.27
N ILE A 102 -3.94 -16.71 -17.49
CA ILE A 102 -5.19 -17.33 -17.96
C ILE A 102 -5.52 -18.62 -17.20
N ASN A 103 -4.52 -19.27 -16.58
CA ASN A 103 -4.66 -20.55 -15.88
C ASN A 103 -4.60 -20.42 -14.34
N CYS A 104 -5.05 -19.30 -13.77
CA CYS A 104 -5.18 -19.19 -12.31
C CYS A 104 -6.33 -20.08 -11.80
N LEU A 105 -6.08 -20.81 -10.71
CA LEU A 105 -7.15 -21.47 -9.96
C LEU A 105 -8.19 -20.44 -9.52
N SER A 106 -9.44 -20.86 -9.33
CA SER A 106 -10.52 -20.00 -8.83
C SER A 106 -10.19 -19.33 -7.49
N SER A 107 -9.35 -19.98 -6.67
CA SER A 107 -8.69 -19.38 -5.52
C SER A 107 -7.44 -20.16 -5.14
N ASP A 108 -6.45 -19.49 -4.54
CA ASP A 108 -5.25 -20.14 -4.02
C ASP A 108 -4.55 -19.30 -2.93
N LYS A 109 -3.65 -19.93 -2.17
CA LYS A 109 -2.76 -19.31 -1.20
C LYS A 109 -1.30 -19.39 -1.67
N LEU A 110 -0.74 -18.26 -2.09
CA LEU A 110 0.66 -18.16 -2.48
C LEU A 110 1.55 -17.93 -1.26
N LYS A 111 2.51 -18.84 -1.05
CA LYS A 111 3.55 -18.77 -0.03
C LYS A 111 4.92 -18.86 -0.70
N ASN A 112 5.66 -17.75 -0.71
CA ASN A 112 6.99 -17.67 -1.31
C ASN A 112 7.98 -16.97 -0.38
N TRP A 113 9.27 -17.21 -0.59
CA TRP A 113 10.34 -16.44 0.03
C TRP A 113 10.71 -15.26 -0.88
N ILE A 114 10.62 -14.03 -0.37
CA ILE A 114 10.86 -12.82 -1.16
C ILE A 114 12.14 -12.12 -0.72
N ILE A 115 12.96 -11.71 -1.69
CA ILE A 115 14.17 -10.91 -1.48
C ILE A 115 14.06 -9.61 -2.29
N LYS A 116 14.49 -8.49 -1.69
CA LYS A 116 14.55 -7.19 -2.36
C LYS A 116 15.92 -7.02 -3.00
N ASN A 117 15.95 -6.80 -4.31
CA ASN A 117 17.11 -6.29 -5.01
C ASN A 117 17.10 -4.75 -4.95
N THR A 118 17.97 -4.17 -4.11
CA THR A 118 18.05 -2.73 -3.89
C THR A 118 18.59 -1.96 -5.10
N LYS A 119 19.49 -2.56 -5.89
CA LYS A 119 20.08 -1.94 -7.09
C LYS A 119 19.02 -1.71 -8.17
N GLN A 120 18.14 -2.70 -8.38
CA GLN A 120 17.08 -2.63 -9.39
C GLN A 120 15.74 -2.10 -8.84
N ASN A 121 15.64 -1.89 -7.52
CA ASN A 121 14.39 -1.61 -6.82
C ASN A 121 13.26 -2.60 -7.17
N LYS A 122 13.61 -3.88 -7.31
CA LYS A 122 12.69 -4.98 -7.62
C LYS A 122 12.72 -6.03 -6.52
N SER A 123 11.72 -6.91 -6.53
CA SER A 123 11.62 -8.02 -5.59
C SER A 123 11.42 -9.31 -6.35
N TYR A 124 12.08 -10.37 -5.89
CA TYR A 124 12.12 -11.68 -6.52
C TYR A 124 11.60 -12.73 -5.54
N ILE A 125 10.90 -13.74 -6.07
CA ILE A 125 10.34 -14.85 -5.29
C ILE A 125 11.17 -16.11 -5.46
N HIS A 126 11.21 -16.92 -4.41
CA HIS A 126 11.87 -18.22 -4.35
C HIS A 126 10.93 -19.22 -3.67
N SER A 127 11.01 -20.50 -4.07
CA SER A 127 10.24 -21.59 -3.48
C SER A 127 10.78 -22.00 -2.10
N SER A 128 12.09 -21.86 -1.87
CA SER A 128 12.79 -22.20 -0.63
C SER A 128 13.46 -20.97 0.02
N PRO A 129 13.76 -21.02 1.34
CA PRO A 129 14.43 -19.92 2.02
C PRO A 129 15.85 -19.73 1.48
N ILE A 130 16.18 -18.48 1.14
CA ILE A 130 17.55 -18.06 0.82
C ILE A 130 18.02 -16.98 1.81
N PRO A 131 19.34 -16.77 1.96
CA PRO A 131 19.88 -15.75 2.86
C PRO A 131 19.25 -14.38 2.62
N GLY A 132 18.74 -13.75 3.68
CA GLY A 132 18.11 -12.42 3.63
C GLY A 132 16.68 -12.39 3.07
N SER A 133 16.15 -13.50 2.58
CA SER A 133 14.75 -13.58 2.16
C SER A 133 13.80 -13.55 3.36
N LYS A 134 12.57 -13.10 3.13
CA LYS A 134 11.51 -13.09 4.13
C LYS A 134 10.29 -13.82 3.57
N ILE A 135 9.56 -14.50 4.44
CA ILE A 135 8.30 -15.13 4.01
C ILE A 135 7.27 -14.06 3.56
N ALA A 136 6.66 -14.30 2.40
CA ALA A 136 5.58 -13.54 1.80
C ALA A 136 4.38 -14.46 1.57
N ILE A 137 3.23 -14.06 2.09
CA ILE A 137 2.00 -14.85 2.05
C ILE A 137 0.85 -13.95 1.60
N LEU A 138 0.13 -14.42 0.58
CA LEU A 138 -1.14 -13.84 0.13
C LEU A 138 -2.12 -14.94 -0.25
N ARG A 139 -3.40 -14.59 -0.29
CA ARG A 139 -4.48 -15.39 -0.86
C ARG A 139 -5.11 -14.59 -1.98
N TYR A 140 -5.56 -15.28 -3.03
CA TYR A 140 -6.35 -14.64 -4.06
C TYR A 140 -7.58 -15.46 -4.40
N SER A 141 -8.58 -14.78 -4.98
CA SER A 141 -9.77 -15.40 -5.55
C SER A 141 -10.10 -14.70 -6.86
N LEU A 142 -10.45 -15.49 -7.86
CA LEU A 142 -10.89 -15.00 -9.16
C LEU A 142 -12.26 -14.32 -9.02
N ILE A 143 -12.33 -13.04 -9.38
CA ILE A 143 -13.59 -12.29 -9.44
C ILE A 143 -14.21 -12.44 -10.83
N LYS A 144 -13.39 -12.29 -11.88
CA LYS A 144 -13.84 -12.30 -13.26
C LYS A 144 -12.73 -12.70 -14.22
N GLU A 145 -13.05 -13.64 -15.11
CA GLU A 145 -12.24 -13.91 -16.30
C GLU A 145 -12.54 -12.88 -17.40
N LEU A 146 -11.49 -12.42 -18.04
CA LEU A 146 -11.50 -11.57 -19.23
C LEU A 146 -10.74 -12.32 -20.32
N ASN A 147 -10.89 -11.91 -21.58
CA ASN A 147 -10.35 -12.66 -22.72
C ASN A 147 -8.85 -13.02 -22.58
N ASN A 148 -8.02 -12.07 -22.13
CA ASN A 148 -6.57 -12.24 -21.97
C ASN A 148 -6.09 -11.99 -20.53
N TYR A 149 -7.01 -11.80 -19.58
CA TYR A 149 -6.68 -11.34 -18.24
C TYR A 149 -7.64 -11.91 -17.20
N SER A 150 -7.21 -11.91 -15.95
CA SER A 150 -8.01 -12.31 -14.80
C SER A 150 -8.06 -11.17 -13.79
N LEU A 151 -9.27 -10.78 -13.36
CA LEU A 151 -9.47 -9.87 -12.24
C LEU A 151 -9.50 -10.69 -10.95
N LEU A 152 -8.54 -10.43 -10.08
CA LEU A 152 -8.37 -11.12 -8.80
C LEU A 152 -8.68 -10.20 -7.62
N GLU A 153 -9.38 -10.74 -6.63
CA GLU A 153 -9.34 -10.24 -5.26
C GLU A 153 -8.09 -10.80 -4.59
N VAL A 154 -7.29 -9.96 -3.94
CA VAL A 154 -6.05 -10.36 -3.27
C VAL A 154 -6.05 -9.89 -1.82
N ILE A 155 -5.90 -10.82 -0.89
CA ILE A 155 -5.77 -10.54 0.55
C ILE A 155 -4.34 -10.89 0.98
N ILE A 156 -3.62 -9.94 1.56
CA ILE A 156 -2.23 -10.15 1.99
C ILE A 156 -2.12 -10.41 3.49
N GLU A 157 -1.51 -11.53 3.87
CA GLU A 157 -1.19 -11.85 5.29
C GLU A 157 0.14 -11.19 5.72
N THR A 158 1.03 -10.92 4.77
CA THR A 158 2.28 -10.18 4.97
C THR A 158 2.33 -8.91 4.14
N GLY A 159 3.25 -7.98 4.44
CA GLY A 159 3.42 -6.73 3.68
C GLY A 159 4.86 -6.53 3.21
N ARG A 160 5.32 -7.33 2.25
CA ARG A 160 6.68 -7.21 1.70
C ARG A 160 6.72 -6.23 0.52
N HIS A 161 7.92 -5.72 0.23
CA HIS A 161 8.14 -4.82 -0.89
C HIS A 161 7.70 -5.48 -2.20
N HIS A 162 6.87 -4.79 -2.99
CA HIS A 162 6.32 -5.28 -4.26
C HIS A 162 5.66 -6.67 -4.19
N GLN A 163 5.17 -7.10 -3.02
CA GLN A 163 4.77 -8.49 -2.79
C GLN A 163 3.76 -9.04 -3.81
N ILE A 164 2.62 -8.37 -3.98
CA ILE A 164 1.55 -8.81 -4.90
C ILE A 164 2.11 -8.89 -6.33
N ARG A 165 2.86 -7.86 -6.74
CA ARG A 165 3.46 -7.81 -8.07
C ARG A 165 4.41 -8.98 -8.29
N ALA A 166 5.31 -9.24 -7.34
CA ALA A 166 6.30 -10.31 -7.46
C ALA A 166 5.70 -11.72 -7.42
N GLN A 167 4.59 -11.93 -6.70
CA GLN A 167 3.92 -13.23 -6.59
C GLN A 167 2.92 -13.51 -7.72
N LEU A 168 2.41 -12.48 -8.41
CA LEU A 168 1.45 -12.61 -9.52
C LEU A 168 2.05 -12.29 -10.90
N SER A 169 3.38 -12.16 -10.99
CA SER A 169 4.12 -12.01 -12.26
C SER A 169 4.64 -13.34 -12.77
#